data_AF-A0A3P7IZD6-F1
#
_entry.id   AF-A0A3P7IZD6-F1
#
_cell.length_a   1.000
_cell.length_b   1.000
_cell.length_c   1.000
_cell.angle_alpha   90.00
_cell.angle_beta   90.00
_cell.angle_gamma   90.00
#
_symmetry.space_group_name_H-M   'P 1'
#
loop_
_entity.id
_entity.type
_entity.pdbx_description
1 polymer ?
#
loop_
_entity_poly.entity_id
_entity_poly.type
_entity_poly.pdbx_seq_one_letter_code
_entity_poly.pdbx_strand_id
1 'polypeptide(L)'
;MTLITNLNVDLIVHHERYSELELAIMRVAKPQPIEAIPNSELGDASSASLDSIDGDIIEPFMPYGVFMPEKIRMFGIPDDQQLTARQILQLYTTMAAVDEKTKKEFEPCSFYGFKAGEPLWLSRSALRKLENGLKHRLLQWLAEDEEKMKKVLNILAKPIDEQLQHRAVPFNKEKLALDNIVRLVDEMNEKNMLPAMCFNDDRNVCESLAIRLCEELENREMV
;
A
#
# COMPACT_ATOMS: atom_id res chain seq x y z
N MET A 1 -36.38 19.60 -30.07
CA MET A 1 -35.24 19.30 -29.18
C MET A 1 -35.50 17.91 -28.61
N THR A 2 -34.95 16.88 -29.26
CA THR A 2 -35.27 15.48 -28.96
C THR A 2 -34.36 15.01 -27.83
N LEU A 3 -34.94 14.77 -26.66
CA LEU A 3 -34.24 14.18 -25.52
C LEU A 3 -33.89 12.72 -25.86
N ILE A 4 -32.60 12.40 -25.86
CA ILE A 4 -32.11 11.03 -25.96
C ILE A 4 -32.37 10.38 -24.59
N THR A 5 -33.58 9.85 -24.40
CA THR A 5 -33.93 9.01 -23.24
C THR A 5 -33.75 7.56 -23.63
N ASN A 6 -32.54 7.04 -23.42
CA ASN A 6 -32.23 5.62 -23.11
C ASN A 6 -30.74 5.37 -23.37
N LEU A 7 -29.90 5.82 -22.43
CA LEU A 7 -28.58 5.22 -22.27
C LEU A 7 -28.80 3.89 -21.56
N ASN A 8 -28.73 2.78 -22.31
CA ASN A 8 -28.74 1.45 -21.74
C ASN A 8 -27.34 1.18 -21.20
N VAL A 9 -27.14 1.33 -19.89
CA VAL A 9 -25.86 1.07 -19.23
C VAL A 9 -25.85 -0.40 -18.83
N ASP A 10 -25.18 -1.22 -19.64
CA ASP A 10 -24.90 -2.60 -19.29
C ASP A 10 -23.64 -2.65 -18.40
N LEU A 11 -23.85 -2.90 -17.11
CA LEU A 11 -22.76 -3.06 -16.16
C LEU A 11 -22.10 -4.42 -16.37
N ILE A 12 -20.88 -4.43 -16.94
CA ILE A 12 -20.09 -5.65 -17.05
C ILE A 12 -19.50 -5.95 -15.67
N VAL A 13 -20.10 -6.93 -14.98
CA VAL A 13 -19.60 -7.40 -13.68
C VAL A 13 -18.50 -8.43 -13.92
N HIS A 14 -17.26 -8.05 -13.65
CA HIS A 14 -16.17 -9.01 -13.55
C HIS A 14 -16.10 -9.54 -12.12
N HIS A 15 -16.33 -10.85 -11.95
CA HIS A 15 -16.28 -11.52 -10.65
C HIS A 15 -14.86 -11.67 -10.09
N GLU A 16 -13.85 -11.54 -10.94
CA GLU A 16 -12.44 -11.54 -10.55
C GLU A 16 -11.77 -10.27 -11.08
N ARG A 17 -10.92 -9.66 -10.24
CA ARG A 17 -9.97 -8.67 -10.75
C ARG A 17 -8.87 -9.40 -11.52
N TYR A 18 -8.59 -8.93 -12.72
CA TYR A 18 -7.49 -9.47 -13.55
C TYR A 18 -6.11 -9.11 -13.00
N SER A 19 -6.02 -8.12 -12.10
CA SER A 19 -4.81 -7.72 -11.39
C SER A 19 -5.03 -7.72 -9.88
N GLU A 20 -4.09 -8.33 -9.15
CA GLU A 20 -3.99 -8.17 -7.71
C GLU A 20 -3.21 -6.88 -7.46
N LEU A 21 -3.92 -5.82 -7.06
CA LEU A 21 -3.30 -4.52 -6.82
C LEU A 21 -2.68 -4.51 -5.42
N GLU A 22 -1.35 -4.51 -5.36
CA GLU A 22 -0.63 -4.27 -4.12
C GLU A 22 -0.59 -2.77 -3.82
N LEU A 23 -0.79 -2.42 -2.55
CA LEU A 23 -0.61 -1.06 -2.08
C LEU A 23 0.78 -0.93 -1.48
N ALA A 24 1.44 0.17 -1.83
CA ALA A 24 2.70 0.56 -1.25
C ALA A 24 2.74 2.06 -1.00
N ILE A 25 3.58 2.46 -0.06
CA ILE A 25 3.83 3.86 0.26
C ILE A 25 5.32 4.13 0.04
N MET A 26 5.62 5.28 -0.57
CA MET A 26 7.00 5.75 -0.63
C MET A 26 7.43 6.12 0.80
N ARG A 27 8.51 5.56 1.32
CA ARG A 27 9.06 5.98 2.61
C ARG A 27 9.58 7.39 2.48
N VAL A 28 9.34 8.20 3.51
CA VAL A 28 9.90 9.55 3.63
C VAL A 28 10.67 9.64 4.93
N ALA A 29 11.83 10.28 4.89
CA ALA A 29 12.58 10.63 6.08
C ALA A 29 11.70 11.52 6.96
N LYS A 30 11.87 11.44 8.28
CA LYS A 30 11.11 12.27 9.21
C LYS A 30 11.43 13.74 8.93
N PRO A 31 10.48 14.56 8.43
CA PRO A 31 10.78 15.94 8.14
C PRO A 31 11.06 16.68 9.44
N GLN A 32 12.12 17.48 9.44
CA GLN A 32 12.32 18.44 10.53
C GLN A 32 11.24 19.52 10.40
N PRO A 33 10.65 19.98 11.52
CA PRO A 33 9.72 21.09 11.49
C PRO A 33 10.36 22.27 10.77
N ILE A 34 9.59 22.96 9.92
CA ILE A 34 9.99 24.26 9.40
C ILE A 34 10.05 25.20 10.62
N GLU A 35 11.23 25.32 11.24
CA GLU A 35 11.48 26.43 12.13
C GLU A 35 11.23 27.69 11.31
N ALA A 36 10.40 28.60 11.83
CA ALA A 36 10.22 29.91 11.25
C ALA A 36 11.57 30.64 11.33
N ILE A 37 12.39 30.54 10.28
CA ILE A 37 13.65 31.29 10.18
C ILE A 37 13.25 32.76 10.01
N PRO A 38 13.51 33.64 11.00
CA PRO A 38 13.40 35.06 10.77
C PRO A 38 14.66 35.47 9.99
N ASN A 39 14.49 35.90 8.73
CA ASN A 39 15.45 36.65 7.93
C ASN A 39 16.94 36.43 8.29
N SER A 40 17.59 35.43 7.69
CA SER A 40 19.03 35.51 7.48
C SER A 40 19.34 35.33 6.00
N GLU A 41 20.17 36.25 5.54
CA GLU A 41 20.55 36.52 4.17
C GLU A 41 21.21 35.33 3.46
N LEU A 42 21.23 35.41 2.13
CA LEU A 42 21.96 34.57 1.18
C LEU A 42 23.16 33.84 1.79
N GLY A 43 23.02 32.53 2.03
CA GLY A 43 24.13 31.67 2.45
C GLY A 43 23.70 30.22 2.51
N ASP A 44 24.10 29.45 1.49
CA ASP A 44 24.21 27.98 1.45
C ASP A 44 23.26 27.18 2.37
N ALA A 45 22.04 26.92 1.88
CA ALA A 45 21.12 25.95 2.48
C ALA A 45 21.45 24.49 2.06
N SER A 46 22.74 24.16 1.99
CA SER A 46 23.26 22.85 1.54
C SER A 46 23.60 21.88 2.68
N SER A 47 23.17 22.15 3.92
CA SER A 47 23.58 21.36 5.09
C SER A 47 22.48 21.00 6.09
N ALA A 48 21.21 20.97 5.67
CA ALA A 48 20.23 20.14 6.38
C ALA A 48 20.41 18.70 5.86
N SER A 49 21.14 17.88 6.63
CA SER A 49 21.28 16.44 6.36
C SER A 49 19.90 15.81 6.19
N LEU A 50 19.49 15.57 4.94
CA LEU A 50 18.45 14.61 4.62
C LEU A 50 18.96 13.28 5.15
N ASP A 51 18.42 12.82 6.29
CA ASP A 51 18.61 11.44 6.72
C ASP A 51 18.19 10.55 5.54
N SER A 52 19.17 10.01 4.82
CA SER A 52 18.93 9.18 3.65
C SER A 52 18.20 7.93 4.13
N ILE A 53 17.02 7.67 3.58
CA ILE A 53 16.28 6.45 3.88
C ILE A 53 17.13 5.27 3.42
N ASP A 54 17.56 4.46 4.38
CA ASP A 54 18.30 3.23 4.11
C ASP A 54 17.35 2.13 3.60
N GLY A 55 17.83 1.36 2.63
CA GLY A 55 17.08 0.31 1.92
C GLY A 55 16.01 0.81 0.94
N ASP A 56 15.02 -0.04 0.68
CA ASP A 56 13.91 0.23 -0.24
C ASP A 56 13.12 1.49 0.14
N ILE A 57 12.85 2.35 -0.84
CA ILE A 57 11.95 3.50 -0.71
C ILE A 57 10.49 3.07 -0.86
N ILE A 58 10.18 1.97 -1.54
CA ILE A 58 8.81 1.48 -1.71
C ILE A 58 8.50 0.46 -0.61
N GLU A 59 7.58 0.81 0.29
CA GLU A 59 7.14 -0.05 1.38
C GLU A 59 5.72 -0.58 1.11
N PRO A 60 5.57 -1.89 0.81
CA PRO A 60 4.26 -2.52 0.68
C PRO A 60 3.51 -2.55 2.02
N PHE A 61 2.20 -2.34 1.99
CA PHE A 61 1.38 -2.41 3.20
C PHE A 61 0.08 -3.18 2.98
N MET A 62 -0.48 -3.68 4.09
CA MET A 62 -1.76 -4.37 4.08
C MET A 62 -2.91 -3.37 4.00
N PRO A 63 -3.84 -3.52 3.05
CA PRO A 63 -4.87 -2.52 2.82
C PRO A 63 -5.94 -2.52 3.91
N TYR A 64 -5.88 -3.45 4.87
CA TYR A 64 -6.71 -3.41 6.10
C TYR A 64 -6.12 -2.54 7.20
N GLY A 65 -4.83 -2.16 7.11
CA GLY A 65 -4.20 -1.25 8.07
C GLY A 65 -4.82 0.16 8.06
N VAL A 66 -5.53 0.55 6.99
CA VAL A 66 -6.23 1.84 6.92
C VAL A 66 -7.67 1.78 7.46
N PHE A 67 -8.17 0.61 7.84
CA PHE A 67 -9.55 0.48 8.28
C PHE A 67 -9.73 0.79 9.76
N MET A 68 -10.81 1.52 10.05
CA MET A 68 -11.34 1.68 11.39
C MET A 68 -12.38 0.59 11.69
N PRO A 69 -12.39 -0.01 12.89
CA PRO A 69 -13.39 -1.00 13.28
C PRO A 69 -14.84 -0.56 13.01
N GLU A 70 -15.15 0.72 13.26
CA GLU A 70 -16.48 1.30 13.03
C GLU A 70 -16.84 1.32 11.55
N LYS A 71 -15.88 1.59 10.66
CA LYS A 71 -16.10 1.56 9.21
C LYS A 71 -16.37 0.14 8.71
N ILE A 72 -15.62 -0.84 9.23
CA ILE A 72 -15.86 -2.26 8.90
C ILE A 72 -17.22 -2.71 9.42
N ARG A 73 -17.66 -2.23 10.60
CA ARG A 73 -18.99 -2.54 11.13
C ARG A 73 -20.12 -2.01 10.25
N MET A 74 -19.96 -0.80 9.71
CA MET A 74 -20.99 -0.16 8.90
C MET A 74 -21.05 -0.67 7.46
N PHE A 75 -19.89 -0.97 6.86
CA PHE A 75 -19.79 -1.22 5.42
C PHE A 75 -19.25 -2.61 5.07
N GLY A 76 -18.79 -3.37 6.05
CA GLY A 76 -18.07 -4.62 5.82
C GLY A 76 -16.68 -4.41 5.21
N ILE A 77 -16.05 -5.51 4.81
CA ILE A 77 -14.87 -5.47 3.93
C ILE A 77 -15.38 -5.52 2.49
N PRO A 78 -15.03 -4.56 1.61
CA PRO A 78 -15.46 -4.58 0.22
C PRO A 78 -15.04 -5.86 -0.51
N ASP A 79 -15.96 -6.45 -1.28
CA ASP A 79 -15.72 -7.69 -2.04
C ASP A 79 -14.65 -7.52 -3.13
N ASP A 80 -14.50 -6.30 -3.63
CA ASP A 80 -13.50 -5.96 -4.63
C ASP A 80 -12.08 -5.86 -4.02
N GLN A 81 -11.94 -5.84 -2.70
CA GLN A 81 -10.65 -5.84 -2.01
C GLN A 81 -10.09 -7.26 -1.83
N GLN A 82 -9.76 -7.86 -2.96
CA GLN A 82 -9.09 -9.15 -3.05
C GLN A 82 -7.60 -9.01 -2.72
N LEU A 83 -7.10 -9.88 -1.84
CA LEU A 83 -5.70 -9.89 -1.41
C LEU A 83 -4.81 -10.74 -2.34
N THR A 84 -3.52 -10.37 -2.45
CA THR A 84 -2.49 -11.25 -3.03
C THR A 84 -2.17 -12.43 -2.12
N ALA A 85 -1.55 -13.48 -2.66
CA ALA A 85 -1.07 -14.60 -1.85
C ALA A 85 -0.15 -14.15 -0.68
N ARG A 86 0.71 -13.16 -0.92
CA ARG A 86 1.58 -12.56 0.10
C ARG A 86 0.77 -11.90 1.21
N GLN A 87 -0.24 -11.10 0.83
CA GLN A 87 -1.12 -10.41 1.75
C GLN A 87 -2.01 -11.37 2.56
N ILE A 88 -2.50 -12.45 1.95
CA ILE A 88 -3.24 -13.51 2.65
C ILE A 88 -2.37 -14.14 3.73
N LEU A 89 -1.10 -14.45 3.41
CA LEU A 89 -0.16 -15.02 4.38
C LEU A 89 0.18 -14.05 5.51
N GLN A 90 0.35 -12.76 5.18
CA GLN A 90 0.58 -11.71 6.17
C GLN A 90 -0.63 -11.57 7.12
N LEU A 91 -1.85 -11.57 6.57
CA LEU A 91 -3.08 -11.54 7.34
C LEU A 91 -3.17 -12.75 8.30
N TYR A 92 -2.95 -13.96 7.78
CA TYR A 92 -2.91 -15.17 8.61
C TYR A 92 -1.89 -15.04 9.75
N THR A 93 -0.65 -14.70 9.42
CA THR A 93 0.45 -14.62 10.41
C THR A 93 0.12 -13.62 11.52
N THR A 94 -0.47 -12.48 11.15
CA THR A 94 -0.87 -11.43 12.10
C THR A 94 -2.02 -11.90 12.99
N MET A 95 -3.04 -12.55 12.42
CA MET A 95 -4.17 -13.09 13.18
C MET A 95 -3.75 -14.25 14.10
N ALA A 96 -2.86 -15.12 13.62
CA ALA A 96 -2.32 -16.26 14.36
C ALA A 96 -1.49 -15.85 15.58
N ALA A 97 -0.83 -14.68 15.52
CA ALA A 97 -0.12 -14.11 16.65
C ALA A 97 -1.05 -13.63 17.79
N VAL A 98 -2.33 -13.34 17.46
CA VAL A 98 -3.32 -12.81 18.41
C VAL A 98 -4.25 -13.92 18.94
N ASP A 99 -4.50 -14.98 18.15
CA ASP A 99 -5.47 -16.02 18.49
C ASP A 99 -5.00 -17.43 18.08
N GLU A 100 -4.76 -18.28 19.08
CA GLU A 100 -4.28 -19.66 18.89
C GLU A 100 -5.32 -20.56 18.18
N LYS A 101 -6.62 -20.29 18.30
CA LYS A 101 -7.65 -21.03 17.55
C LYS A 101 -7.50 -20.77 16.05
N THR A 102 -7.40 -19.50 15.67
CA THR A 102 -7.19 -19.07 14.28
C THR A 102 -5.88 -19.61 13.71
N LYS A 103 -4.80 -19.61 14.52
CA LYS A 103 -3.52 -20.20 14.13
C LYS A 103 -3.62 -21.66 13.72
N LYS A 104 -4.38 -22.47 14.47
CA LYS A 104 -4.57 -23.90 14.18
C LYS A 104 -5.51 -24.16 13.01
N GLU A 105 -6.61 -23.40 12.93
CA GLU A 105 -7.66 -23.61 11.94
C GLU A 105 -7.25 -23.16 10.53
N PHE A 106 -6.49 -22.07 10.43
CA PHE A 106 -6.12 -21.45 9.16
C PHE A 106 -4.63 -21.61 8.80
N GLU A 107 -3.91 -22.52 9.46
CA GLU A 107 -2.50 -22.81 9.13
C GLU A 107 -2.38 -23.23 7.66
N PRO A 108 -1.68 -22.48 6.80
CA PRO A 108 -1.74 -22.70 5.35
C PRO A 108 -1.40 -24.13 4.92
N CYS A 109 -0.37 -24.77 5.49
CA CYS A 109 0.00 -26.13 5.10
C CYS A 109 -1.12 -27.13 5.43
N SER A 110 -1.66 -27.05 6.64
CA SER A 110 -2.75 -27.91 7.12
C SER A 110 -4.06 -27.61 6.38
N PHE A 111 -4.37 -26.34 6.17
CA PHE A 111 -5.59 -25.86 5.50
C PHE A 111 -5.66 -26.36 4.06
N TYR A 112 -4.53 -26.33 3.35
CA TYR A 112 -4.45 -26.85 1.98
C TYR A 112 -4.15 -28.35 1.90
N GLY A 113 -3.96 -29.02 3.04
CA GLY A 113 -3.65 -30.46 3.09
C GLY A 113 -2.28 -30.80 2.50
N PHE A 114 -1.31 -29.89 2.61
CA PHE A 114 0.06 -30.11 2.17
C PHE A 114 0.68 -31.32 2.87
N LYS A 115 1.30 -32.20 2.09
CA LYS A 115 2.04 -33.38 2.57
C LYS A 115 3.49 -33.24 2.14
N ALA A 116 4.41 -33.48 3.07
CA ALA A 116 5.83 -33.43 2.78
C ALA A 116 6.18 -34.43 1.66
N GLY A 117 6.73 -33.94 0.55
CA GLY A 117 7.16 -34.74 -0.59
C GLY A 117 6.32 -34.60 -1.87
N GLU A 118 5.15 -33.95 -1.82
CA GLU A 118 4.31 -33.70 -3.00
C GLU A 118 4.17 -32.19 -3.25
N PRO A 119 4.54 -31.68 -4.43
CA PRO A 119 4.30 -30.28 -4.77
C PRO A 119 2.80 -30.04 -4.89
N LEU A 120 2.26 -29.16 -4.03
CA LEU A 120 0.86 -28.78 -4.05
C LEU A 120 0.66 -27.57 -4.93
N TRP A 121 -0.13 -27.73 -6.00
CA TRP A 121 -0.52 -26.61 -6.86
C TRP A 121 -1.72 -25.87 -6.25
N LEU A 122 -1.54 -24.61 -5.87
CA LEU A 122 -2.61 -23.76 -5.36
C LEU A 122 -3.33 -23.06 -6.51
N SER A 123 -4.60 -23.38 -6.69
CA SER A 123 -5.48 -22.61 -7.57
C SER A 123 -5.86 -21.28 -6.93
N ARG A 124 -6.22 -20.29 -7.75
CA ARG A 124 -6.82 -19.03 -7.27
C ARG A 124 -8.04 -19.28 -6.39
N SER A 125 -8.90 -20.23 -6.77
CA SER A 125 -10.06 -20.61 -5.97
C SER A 125 -9.69 -21.17 -4.58
N ALA A 126 -8.55 -21.85 -4.45
CA ALA A 126 -8.04 -22.29 -3.15
C ALA A 126 -7.57 -21.09 -2.31
N LEU A 127 -6.82 -20.15 -2.91
CA LEU A 127 -6.40 -18.92 -2.23
C LEU A 127 -7.61 -18.12 -1.71
N ARG A 128 -8.65 -17.96 -2.53
CA ARG A 128 -9.89 -17.27 -2.14
C ARG A 128 -10.61 -17.94 -0.98
N LYS A 129 -10.54 -19.27 -0.84
CA LYS A 129 -11.13 -19.97 0.31
C LYS A 129 -10.45 -19.59 1.62
N LEU A 130 -9.11 -19.56 1.65
CA LEU A 130 -8.36 -19.15 2.83
C LEU A 130 -8.61 -17.67 3.14
N GLU A 131 -8.52 -16.81 2.13
CA GLU A 131 -8.80 -15.38 2.26
C GLU A 131 -10.18 -15.13 2.86
N ASN A 132 -11.22 -15.75 2.30
CA ASN A 132 -12.58 -15.61 2.78
C ASN A 132 -12.72 -16.14 4.21
N GLY A 133 -12.11 -17.28 4.53
CA GLY A 133 -12.09 -17.82 5.88
C GLY A 133 -11.50 -16.84 6.91
N LEU A 134 -10.34 -16.25 6.58
CA LEU A 134 -9.70 -15.24 7.42
C LEU A 134 -10.56 -13.97 7.55
N LYS A 135 -11.13 -13.46 6.45
CA LYS A 135 -12.04 -12.31 6.45
C LYS A 135 -13.25 -12.55 7.36
N HIS A 136 -13.90 -13.70 7.22
CA HIS A 136 -15.05 -14.06 8.06
C HIS A 136 -14.65 -14.18 9.53
N ARG A 137 -13.50 -14.77 9.83
CA ARG A 137 -13.00 -14.88 11.21
C ARG A 137 -12.69 -13.51 11.82
N LEU A 138 -12.10 -12.61 11.03
CA LEU A 138 -11.83 -11.23 11.44
C LEU A 138 -13.13 -10.47 11.72
N LEU A 139 -14.16 -10.64 10.88
CA LEU A 139 -15.48 -10.05 11.09
C LEU A 139 -16.21 -10.63 12.31
N GLN A 140 -16.04 -11.92 12.60
CA GLN A 140 -16.59 -12.52 13.83
C GLN A 140 -16.01 -11.88 15.09
N TRP A 141 -14.73 -11.53 15.10
CA TRP A 141 -14.13 -10.82 16.23
C TRP A 141 -14.74 -9.45 16.47
N LEU A 142 -15.25 -8.77 15.44
CA LEU A 142 -15.95 -7.49 15.63
C LEU A 142 -17.19 -7.62 16.53
N ALA A 143 -17.80 -8.81 16.60
CA ALA A 143 -18.95 -9.12 17.44
C ALA A 143 -18.56 -9.84 18.74
N GLU A 144 -17.59 -10.77 18.69
CA GLU A 144 -17.20 -11.61 19.83
C GLU A 144 -16.13 -10.97 20.73
N ASP A 145 -15.11 -10.34 20.13
CA ASP A 145 -13.89 -9.89 20.82
C ASP A 145 -13.18 -8.79 20.00
N GLU A 146 -13.69 -7.57 20.10
CA GLU A 146 -13.23 -6.41 19.32
C GLU A 146 -11.75 -6.08 19.60
N GLU A 147 -11.25 -6.41 20.79
CA GLU A 147 -9.85 -6.18 21.19
C GLU A 147 -8.87 -6.98 20.33
N LYS A 148 -9.22 -8.21 19.93
CA LYS A 148 -8.39 -9.00 19.01
C LYS A 148 -8.30 -8.35 17.64
N MET A 149 -9.44 -7.88 17.12
CA MET A 149 -9.50 -7.20 15.84
C MET A 149 -8.68 -5.90 15.87
N LYS A 150 -8.83 -5.08 16.91
CA LYS A 150 -8.04 -3.86 17.11
C LYS A 150 -6.54 -4.15 17.14
N LYS A 151 -6.10 -5.20 17.85
CA LYS A 151 -4.68 -5.61 17.87
C LYS A 151 -4.15 -5.96 16.48
N VAL A 152 -4.91 -6.74 15.70
CA VAL A 152 -4.52 -7.08 14.33
C VAL A 152 -4.45 -5.83 13.46
N LEU A 153 -5.48 -4.98 13.47
CA LEU A 153 -5.50 -3.76 12.68
C LEU A 153 -4.34 -2.84 13.05
N ASN A 154 -4.05 -2.66 14.33
CA ASN A 154 -2.91 -1.87 14.80
C ASN A 154 -1.57 -2.42 14.28
N ILE A 155 -1.37 -3.74 14.26
CA ILE A 155 -0.14 -4.33 13.70
C ILE A 155 -0.04 -4.06 12.20
N LEU A 156 -1.14 -4.21 11.46
CA LEU A 156 -1.20 -3.96 10.02
C LEU A 156 -1.06 -2.47 9.67
N ALA A 157 -1.48 -1.57 10.57
CA ALA A 157 -1.44 -0.12 10.39
C ALA A 157 -0.05 0.49 10.61
N LYS A 158 0.82 -0.14 11.44
CA LYS A 158 2.13 0.41 11.82
C LYS A 158 2.95 1.01 10.66
N PRO A 159 3.18 0.30 9.53
CA PRO A 159 3.97 0.85 8.43
C PRO A 159 3.37 2.13 7.84
N ILE A 160 2.04 2.21 7.86
CA ILE A 160 1.27 3.34 7.33
C ILE A 160 1.29 4.49 8.32
N ASP A 161 1.04 4.22 9.60
CA ASP A 161 0.97 5.23 10.64
C ASP A 161 2.28 6.02 10.77
N GLU A 162 3.43 5.34 10.71
CA GLU A 162 4.74 6.00 10.74
C GLU A 162 4.89 6.97 9.56
N GLN A 163 4.55 6.51 8.35
CA GLN A 163 4.64 7.29 7.13
C GLN A 163 3.62 8.43 7.06
N LEU A 164 2.42 8.25 7.63
CA LEU A 164 1.41 9.29 7.75
C LEU A 164 1.82 10.34 8.79
N GLN A 165 2.40 9.93 9.92
CA GLN A 165 2.90 10.84 10.93
C GLN A 165 4.02 11.73 10.39
N HIS A 166 4.95 11.17 9.61
CA HIS A 166 5.97 11.97 8.94
C HIS A 166 5.34 13.02 8.02
N ARG A 167 4.26 12.68 7.31
CA ARG A 167 3.58 13.58 6.38
C ARG A 167 2.62 14.57 7.04
N ALA A 168 2.30 14.39 8.32
CA ALA A 168 1.42 15.29 9.07
C ALA A 168 2.12 16.59 9.46
N VAL A 169 3.46 16.58 9.55
CA VAL A 169 4.27 17.78 9.76
C VAL A 169 4.31 18.58 8.45
N PRO A 170 4.18 19.92 8.44
CA PRO A 170 4.34 20.70 7.21
C PRO A 170 5.75 20.50 6.61
N PHE A 171 5.80 20.09 5.35
CA PHE A 171 7.03 19.94 4.56
C PHE A 171 6.81 20.40 3.11
N ASN A 172 7.89 20.69 2.39
CA ASN A 172 7.81 20.99 0.96
C ASN A 172 7.60 19.70 0.16
N LYS A 173 6.34 19.43 -0.21
CA LYS A 173 5.91 18.22 -0.93
C LYS A 173 6.50 18.13 -2.34
N GLU A 174 6.56 19.25 -3.05
CA GLU A 174 7.06 19.32 -4.42
C GLU A 174 8.54 19.01 -4.47
N LYS A 175 9.32 19.65 -3.59
CA LYS A 175 10.75 19.38 -3.45
C LYS A 175 11.00 17.91 -3.12
N LEU A 176 10.26 17.36 -2.15
CA LEU A 176 10.41 15.95 -1.79
C LEU A 176 10.12 15.01 -2.98
N ALA A 177 9.08 15.30 -3.77
CA ALA A 177 8.76 14.50 -4.95
C ALA A 177 9.86 14.59 -6.01
N LEU A 178 10.36 15.80 -6.30
CA LEU A 178 11.44 16.03 -7.27
C LEU A 178 12.75 15.35 -6.85
N ASP A 179 13.09 15.41 -5.56
CA ASP A 179 14.32 14.81 -5.02
C ASP A 179 14.29 13.27 -5.10
N ASN A 180 13.10 12.65 -5.08
CA ASN A 180 12.95 11.19 -5.01
C ASN A 180 12.44 10.53 -6.30
N ILE A 181 11.97 11.28 -7.31
CA ILE A 181 11.32 10.70 -8.50
C ILE A 181 12.21 9.71 -9.25
N VAL A 182 13.50 10.02 -9.39
CA VAL A 182 14.48 9.16 -10.07
C VAL A 182 14.62 7.83 -9.33
N ARG A 183 14.93 7.89 -8.03
CA ARG A 183 15.10 6.71 -7.18
C ARG A 183 13.83 5.86 -7.13
N LEU A 184 12.66 6.50 -7.06
CA LEU A 184 11.38 5.82 -7.08
C LEU A 184 11.19 5.03 -8.39
N VAL A 185 11.45 5.65 -9.54
CA VAL A 185 11.30 4.99 -10.85
C VAL A 185 12.32 3.86 -11.01
N ASP A 186 13.55 4.04 -10.56
CA ASP A 186 14.59 2.99 -10.57
C ASP A 186 14.11 1.76 -9.78
N GLU A 187 13.63 1.95 -8.55
CA GLU A 187 13.14 0.86 -7.72
C GLU A 187 11.86 0.21 -8.27
N MET A 188 10.96 1.01 -8.86
CA MET A 188 9.79 0.47 -9.57
C MET A 188 10.19 -0.41 -10.76
N ASN A 189 11.23 -0.03 -11.50
CA ASN A 189 11.75 -0.82 -12.59
C ASN A 189 12.35 -2.14 -12.09
N GLU A 190 13.19 -2.09 -11.05
CA GLU A 190 13.78 -3.28 -10.41
C GLU A 190 12.71 -4.26 -9.90
N LYS A 191 11.61 -3.73 -9.35
CA LYS A 191 10.49 -4.52 -8.82
C LYS A 191 9.46 -4.93 -9.89
N ASN A 192 9.71 -4.66 -11.17
CA ASN A 192 8.78 -4.93 -12.28
C ASN A 192 7.39 -4.30 -12.08
N MET A 193 7.35 -3.08 -11.53
CA MET A 193 6.14 -2.30 -11.26
C MET A 193 5.80 -1.28 -12.36
N LEU A 194 6.56 -1.27 -13.45
CA LEU A 194 6.32 -0.43 -14.63
C LEU A 194 5.58 -1.21 -15.73
N PRO A 195 4.76 -0.55 -16.58
CA PRO A 195 4.53 0.90 -16.64
C PRO A 195 3.64 1.42 -15.51
N ALA A 196 3.80 2.70 -15.16
CA ALA A 196 3.05 3.36 -14.09
C ALA A 196 2.43 4.68 -14.56
N MET A 197 1.31 5.05 -13.95
CA MET A 197 0.67 6.36 -14.13
C MET A 197 0.87 7.20 -12.87
N CYS A 198 1.40 8.41 -13.04
CA CYS A 198 1.54 9.39 -11.98
C CYS A 198 0.35 10.36 -12.01
N PHE A 199 -0.30 10.56 -10.87
CA PHE A 199 -1.37 11.53 -10.71
C PHE A 199 -0.90 12.64 -9.77
N ASN A 200 -1.03 13.89 -10.20
CA ASN A 200 -0.84 15.08 -9.39
C ASN A 200 -1.95 16.09 -9.75
N ASP A 201 -2.38 16.89 -8.79
CA ASP A 201 -3.38 17.94 -8.98
C ASP A 201 -2.79 19.22 -9.57
N ASP A 202 -1.47 19.43 -9.42
CA ASP A 202 -0.73 20.53 -10.06
C ASP A 202 -0.02 20.06 -11.34
N ARG A 203 -0.40 20.67 -12.46
CA ARG A 203 0.20 20.42 -13.78
C ARG A 203 1.69 20.76 -13.82
N ASN A 204 2.12 21.84 -13.18
CA ASN A 204 3.52 22.28 -13.20
C ASN A 204 4.41 21.27 -12.48
N VAL A 205 3.89 20.62 -11.42
CA VAL A 205 4.61 19.56 -10.71
C VAL A 205 4.77 18.34 -11.60
N CYS A 206 3.73 17.92 -12.34
CA CYS A 206 3.84 16.85 -13.34
C CYS A 206 4.92 17.14 -14.39
N GLU A 207 4.93 18.35 -14.95
CA GLU A 207 5.92 18.76 -15.96
C GLU A 207 7.33 18.76 -15.37
N SER A 208 7.51 19.28 -14.16
CA SER A 208 8.80 19.31 -13.46
C SER A 208 9.34 17.91 -13.16
N LEU A 209 8.49 17.00 -12.70
CA LEU A 209 8.85 15.60 -12.45
C LEU A 209 9.27 14.89 -13.74
N ALA A 210 8.56 15.12 -14.84
CA ALA A 210 8.87 14.54 -16.14
C ALA A 210 10.20 15.05 -16.70
N ILE A 211 10.45 16.36 -16.63
CA ILE A 211 11.72 16.96 -17.07
C ILE A 211 12.87 16.38 -16.26
N ARG A 212 12.77 16.38 -14.92
CA ARG A 212 13.82 15.86 -14.03
C ARG A 212 14.18 14.41 -14.36
N LEU A 213 13.16 13.57 -14.60
CA LEU A 213 13.37 12.16 -14.94
C LEU A 213 13.98 12.00 -16.34
N CYS A 214 13.53 12.79 -17.32
CA CYS A 214 14.06 12.76 -18.69
C CYS A 214 15.55 13.15 -18.73
N GLU A 215 15.91 14.27 -18.10
CA GLU A 215 17.30 14.74 -18.02
C GLU A 215 18.22 13.70 -17.36
N GLU A 216 17.75 13.06 -16.29
CA GLU A 216 18.53 12.02 -15.61
C GLU A 216 18.72 10.77 -16.48
N LEU A 217 17.68 10.33 -17.20
CA LEU A 217 17.78 9.17 -18.10
C LEU A 217 18.69 9.46 -19.30
N GLU A 218 18.58 10.64 -19.91
CA GLU A 218 19.45 11.07 -21.02
C GLU A 218 20.92 11.11 -20.58
N ASN A 219 21.20 11.65 -19.38
CA ASN A 219 22.55 11.67 -18.83
C ASN A 219 23.14 10.26 -18.64
N ARG A 220 22.31 9.28 -18.27
CA ARG A 220 22.74 7.87 -18.12
C ARG A 220 23.00 7.18 -19.46
N GLU A 221 22.35 7.59 -20.54
CA GLU A 221 22.59 7.06 -21.89
C GLU A 221 23.85 7.64 -22.56
N MET A 222 24.30 8.83 -22.14
CA MET A 222 25.52 9.47 -22.65
C MET A 222 26.83 8.94 -22.05
N VAL A 223 26.75 8.07 -21.03
CA VAL A 223 27.87 7.46 -20.32
C VAL A 223 28.04 6.01 -20.76
#